data_AF-A0A9D4TJD0-F1
#
_entry.id   AF-A0A9D4TJD0-F1
#
_cell.length_a   1.000
_cell.length_b   1.000
_cell.length_c   1.000
_cell.angle_alpha   90.00
_cell.angle_beta   90.00
_cell.angle_gamma   90.00
#
_symmetry.space_group_name_H-M   'P 1'
#
loop_
_entity.id
_entity.type
_entity.pdbx_description
1 polymer ?
#
loop_
_entity_poly.entity_id
_entity_poly.type
_entity_poly.pdbx_seq_one_letter_code
_entity_poly.pdbx_strand_id
1 'polypeptide(L)'
;MAAQQHSAAQQAPQQQQLYPPPPPFYRLYIADADGSAERPLPPLPPPPLTGNYQQFGIADSTEVVLPPLTGRQLFQAKPDGSIDYKQQLLALHRELAANLLELLSVLVDKPSMWARQVENTSAVLRNMQHLCNLIRPVQARQTLVHTLAAELQERRQAVQELRDKVAQADTALAASAVELATAAAALRQAADEAAGVDLAANGAG
;
A
#
# COMPACT_ATOMS: atom_id res chain seq x y z
N MET A 1 -21.08 -23.35 73.41
CA MET A 1 -21.82 -24.02 72.32
C MET A 1 -22.29 -22.94 71.37
N ALA A 2 -22.24 -23.21 70.06
CA ALA A 2 -22.61 -22.35 68.92
C ALA A 2 -21.53 -21.37 68.41
N ALA A 3 -20.98 -21.75 67.26
CA ALA A 3 -20.13 -20.98 66.38
C ALA A 3 -20.94 -19.92 65.61
N GLN A 4 -20.33 -18.77 65.30
CA GLN A 4 -20.77 -17.91 64.20
C GLN A 4 -19.59 -17.61 63.29
N GLN A 5 -19.83 -17.92 62.02
CA GLN A 5 -18.88 -18.13 60.95
C GLN A 5 -18.38 -16.81 60.39
N HIS A 6 -17.06 -16.69 60.25
CA HIS A 6 -16.45 -15.73 59.35
C HIS A 6 -16.65 -16.22 57.91
N SER A 7 -17.57 -15.59 57.16
CA SER A 7 -17.63 -15.76 55.70
C SER A 7 -16.48 -15.00 55.06
N ALA A 8 -15.30 -15.61 55.04
CA ALA A 8 -14.21 -15.19 54.19
C ALA A 8 -14.61 -15.46 52.74
N ALA A 9 -14.94 -14.39 52.00
CA ALA A 9 -15.07 -14.48 50.55
C ALA A 9 -13.71 -14.94 50.00
N GLN A 10 -13.64 -16.21 49.60
CA GLN A 10 -12.50 -16.80 48.92
C GLN A 10 -12.17 -15.95 47.70
N GLN A 11 -11.04 -15.23 47.77
CA GLN A 11 -10.41 -14.65 46.60
C GLN A 11 -9.99 -15.82 45.72
N ALA A 12 -10.74 -16.03 44.64
CA ALA A 12 -10.40 -17.00 43.60
C ALA A 12 -8.97 -16.76 43.12
N PRO A 13 -8.21 -17.83 42.78
CA PRO A 13 -6.84 -17.69 42.29
C PRO A 13 -6.86 -16.76 41.08
N GLN A 14 -6.15 -15.64 41.18
CA GLN A 14 -5.99 -14.71 40.07
C GLN A 14 -5.21 -15.44 38.98
N GLN A 15 -5.93 -16.03 38.02
CA GLN A 15 -5.36 -16.47 36.76
C GLN A 15 -4.63 -15.26 36.18
N GLN A 16 -3.30 -15.35 36.10
CA GLN A 16 -2.45 -14.35 35.47
C GLN A 16 -2.92 -14.22 34.01
N GLN A 17 -3.81 -13.26 33.75
CA GLN A 17 -4.22 -12.96 32.40
C GLN A 17 -3.01 -12.39 31.68
N LEU A 18 -2.58 -13.09 30.63
CA LEU A 18 -1.42 -12.71 29.81
C LEU A 18 -1.65 -11.38 29.07
N TYR A 19 -2.91 -10.95 28.97
CA TYR A 19 -3.33 -9.75 28.26
C TYR A 19 -4.27 -8.91 29.12
N PRO A 20 -4.18 -7.57 29.06
CA PRO A 20 -5.12 -6.70 29.74
C PRO A 20 -6.54 -6.91 29.17
N PRO A 21 -7.59 -6.77 30.01
CA PRO A 21 -8.96 -6.78 29.51
C PRO A 21 -9.17 -5.63 28.50
N PRO A 22 -10.05 -5.81 27.50
CA PRO A 22 -10.31 -4.77 26.52
C PRO A 22 -10.80 -3.49 27.18
N PRO A 23 -10.48 -2.30 26.62
CA PRO A 23 -10.93 -1.02 27.15
C PRO A 23 -12.46 -0.98 27.32
N PRO A 24 -12.99 -0.37 28.41
CA PRO A 24 -14.41 -0.43 28.76
C PRO A 24 -15.36 0.18 27.72
N PHE A 25 -14.82 0.92 26.74
CA PHE A 25 -15.55 1.55 25.65
C PHE A 25 -16.36 0.55 24.80
N TYR A 26 -16.02 -0.75 24.80
CA TYR A 26 -16.80 -1.76 24.07
C TYR A 26 -18.28 -1.82 24.51
N ARG A 27 -18.59 -1.44 25.76
CA ARG A 27 -19.97 -1.43 26.30
C ARG A 27 -20.87 -0.37 25.66
N LEU A 28 -20.28 0.61 24.99
CA LEU A 28 -21.00 1.67 24.28
C LEU A 28 -21.56 1.20 22.93
N TYR A 29 -21.10 0.05 22.42
CA TYR A 29 -21.49 -0.51 21.11
C TYR A 29 -22.64 -1.53 21.18
N ILE A 30 -23.41 -1.55 22.27
CA ILE A 30 -24.55 -2.45 22.43
C ILE A 30 -25.81 -1.77 21.89
N ALA A 31 -26.47 -2.41 20.92
CA ALA A 31 -27.84 -2.08 20.55
C ALA A 31 -28.79 -2.63 21.63
N ASP A 32 -29.63 -1.78 22.22
CA ASP A 32 -30.67 -2.26 23.12
C ASP A 32 -31.61 -3.21 22.35
N ALA A 33 -32.06 -4.30 23.00
CA ALA A 33 -32.84 -5.38 22.38
C ALA A 33 -34.15 -4.90 21.71
N ASP A 34 -34.64 -3.71 22.06
CA ASP A 34 -35.91 -3.17 21.58
C ASP A 34 -35.78 -2.11 20.47
N GLY A 35 -34.56 -1.84 19.96
CA GLY A 35 -34.35 -1.00 18.76
C GLY A 35 -34.94 0.42 18.79
N SER A 36 -35.31 0.94 19.96
CA SER A 36 -36.24 2.08 20.11
C SER A 36 -35.67 3.30 20.83
N ALA A 37 -34.36 3.33 21.12
CA ALA A 37 -33.70 4.54 21.60
C ALA A 37 -32.56 4.91 20.66
N GLU A 38 -32.67 6.09 20.04
CA GLU A 38 -31.53 6.80 19.44
C GLU A 38 -30.54 7.13 20.56
N ARG A 39 -29.68 6.16 20.89
CA ARG A 39 -28.57 6.40 21.80
C ARG A 39 -27.64 7.41 21.13
N PRO A 40 -27.05 8.38 21.85
CA PRO A 40 -25.97 9.16 21.26
C PRO A 40 -24.93 8.18 20.72
N LEU A 41 -24.60 8.32 19.44
CA LEU A 41 -23.53 7.59 18.77
C LEU A 41 -22.33 7.49 19.72
N PRO A 42 -21.58 6.36 19.70
CA PRO A 42 -20.41 6.22 20.55
C PRO A 42 -19.55 7.49 20.42
N PRO A 43 -18.98 7.99 21.53
CA PRO A 43 -18.21 9.22 21.50
C PRO A 43 -17.16 9.09 20.40
N LEU A 44 -17.04 10.14 19.56
CA LEU A 44 -16.04 10.15 18.51
C LEU A 44 -14.68 9.79 19.11
N PRO A 45 -13.82 9.09 18.35
CA PRO A 45 -12.47 8.82 18.81
C PRO A 45 -11.81 10.15 19.24
N PRO A 46 -10.99 10.12 20.30
CA PRO A 46 -10.27 11.32 20.70
C PRO A 46 -9.48 11.87 19.51
N PRO A 47 -9.31 13.20 19.42
CA PRO A 47 -8.51 13.78 18.35
C PRO A 47 -7.11 13.17 18.34
N PRO A 48 -6.50 13.01 17.16
CA PRO A 48 -5.17 12.44 17.06
C PRO A 48 -4.18 13.23 17.93
N LEU A 49 -3.41 12.51 18.73
CA LEU A 49 -2.35 13.09 19.55
C LEU A 49 -1.38 13.83 18.63
N THR A 50 -1.14 15.10 18.92
CA THR A 50 -0.18 15.93 18.21
C THR A 50 1.00 16.19 19.15
N GLY A 51 2.20 15.78 18.75
CA GLY A 51 3.42 15.94 19.54
C GLY A 51 3.98 14.60 20.02
N ASN A 52 4.63 14.59 21.19
CA ASN A 52 5.32 13.41 21.67
C ASN A 52 4.36 12.46 22.41
N TYR A 53 4.37 11.18 22.03
CA TYR A 53 3.61 10.11 22.68
C TYR A 53 4.57 9.00 23.12
N GLN A 54 4.21 8.25 24.16
CA GLN A 54 5.01 7.10 24.59
C GLN A 54 4.36 5.81 24.08
N GLN A 55 5.06 5.08 23.23
CA GLN A 55 4.64 3.78 22.74
C GLN A 55 5.61 2.71 23.23
N PHE A 56 5.09 1.76 24.03
CA PHE A 56 5.87 0.66 24.60
C PHE A 56 7.14 1.11 25.36
N GLY A 57 7.06 2.24 26.07
CA GLY A 57 8.19 2.81 26.79
C GLY A 57 9.09 3.73 25.96
N ILE A 58 8.93 3.77 24.64
CA ILE A 58 9.69 4.61 23.73
C ILE A 58 8.93 5.92 23.50
N ALA A 59 9.58 7.06 23.73
CA ALA A 59 9.03 8.36 23.35
C ALA A 59 9.16 8.50 21.82
N ASP A 60 8.03 8.64 21.15
CA ASP A 60 7.90 8.84 19.72
C ASP A 60 7.13 10.13 19.46
N SER A 61 7.15 10.64 18.23
CA SER A 61 6.50 11.91 17.88
C SER A 61 5.58 11.75 16.70
N THR A 62 4.45 12.47 16.71
CA THR A 62 3.54 12.52 15.56
C THR A 62 4.18 13.21 14.35
N GLU A 63 5.22 14.01 14.56
CA GLU A 63 5.98 14.61 13.46
C GLU A 63 6.92 13.57 12.84
N VAL A 64 6.80 13.37 11.52
CA VAL A 64 7.70 12.49 10.75
C VAL A 64 9.04 13.18 10.55
N VAL A 65 9.80 13.32 11.63
CA VAL A 65 11.16 13.86 11.62
C VAL A 65 12.11 12.68 11.59
N LEU A 66 13.05 12.71 10.65
CA LEU A 66 14.10 11.70 10.63
C LEU A 66 14.91 11.79 11.93
N PRO A 67 15.10 10.69 12.67
CA PRO A 67 15.95 10.72 13.85
C PRO A 67 17.33 11.29 13.51
N PRO A 68 17.83 12.27 14.27
CA PRO A 68 19.13 12.88 14.00
C PRO A 68 20.23 11.81 14.11
N LEU A 69 21.30 11.99 13.34
CA LEU A 69 22.44 11.09 13.41
C LEU A 69 23.01 11.10 14.83
N THR A 70 23.00 9.94 15.49
CA THR A 70 23.64 9.76 16.78
C THR A 70 25.13 9.50 16.57
N GLY A 71 25.92 10.59 16.60
CA GLY A 71 27.39 10.55 16.58
C GLY A 71 28.03 11.34 15.44
N ARG A 72 29.28 11.00 15.11
CA ARG A 72 30.08 11.70 14.09
C ARG A 72 29.51 11.46 12.69
N GLN A 73 29.23 12.55 11.98
CA GLN A 73 28.89 12.53 10.56
C GLN A 73 30.13 12.21 9.72
N LEU A 74 30.05 11.16 8.92
CA LEU A 74 31.14 10.70 8.04
C LEU A 74 30.92 11.06 6.57
N PHE A 75 29.71 11.48 6.20
CA PHE A 75 29.37 11.88 4.83
C PHE A 75 29.37 13.41 4.66
N GLN A 76 29.73 13.89 3.47
CA GLN A 76 29.79 15.32 3.17
C GLN A 76 28.59 15.76 2.32
N ALA A 77 27.99 16.89 2.69
CA ALA A 77 27.03 17.59 1.84
C ALA A 77 27.78 18.54 0.89
N LYS A 78 27.26 18.76 -0.31
CA LYS A 78 27.80 19.77 -1.23
C LYS A 78 27.57 21.17 -0.64
N PRO A 79 28.29 22.21 -1.12
CA PRO A 79 28.08 23.60 -0.69
C PRO A 79 26.64 24.10 -0.87
N ASP A 80 25.92 23.51 -1.81
CA ASP A 80 24.51 23.76 -2.14
C ASP A 80 23.51 23.04 -1.20
N GLY A 81 24.00 22.33 -0.17
CA GLY A 81 23.16 21.54 0.74
C GLY A 81 22.62 20.23 0.15
N SER A 82 22.82 19.99 -1.15
CA SER A 82 22.49 18.72 -1.81
C SER A 82 23.51 17.62 -1.45
N ILE A 83 23.01 16.42 -1.15
CA ILE A 83 23.85 15.25 -0.85
C ILE A 83 23.89 14.36 -2.07
N ASP A 84 25.09 14.02 -2.55
CA ASP A 84 25.27 12.98 -3.55
C ASP A 84 25.22 11.60 -2.88
N TYR A 85 24.00 11.11 -2.68
CA TYR A 85 23.74 9.87 -1.95
C TYR A 85 24.52 8.68 -2.50
N LYS A 86 24.66 8.57 -3.83
CA LYS A 86 25.36 7.46 -4.48
C LYS A 86 26.85 7.51 -4.15
N GLN A 87 27.49 8.66 -4.33
CA GLN A 87 28.92 8.80 -4.05
C GLN A 87 29.23 8.61 -2.56
N GLN A 88 28.44 9.21 -1.68
CA GLN A 88 28.63 9.12 -0.23
C GLN A 88 28.42 7.69 0.28
N LEU A 89 27.40 6.98 -0.20
CA LEU A 89 27.15 5.59 0.21
C LEU A 89 28.27 4.65 -0.28
N LEU A 90 28.79 4.87 -1.50
CA LEU A 90 29.94 4.10 -2.01
C LEU A 90 31.23 4.40 -1.24
N ALA A 91 31.44 5.65 -0.83
CA ALA A 91 32.59 6.02 0.00
C ALA A 91 32.51 5.33 1.38
N LEU A 92 31.36 5.39 2.04
CA LEU A 92 31.15 4.70 3.33
C LEU A 92 31.25 3.17 3.19
N HIS A 93 30.81 2.59 2.07
CA HIS A 93 30.96 1.17 1.82
C HIS A 93 32.44 0.75 1.72
N ARG A 94 33.28 1.56 1.06
CA ARG A 94 34.73 1.34 1.02
C ARG A 94 35.36 1.49 2.40
N GLU A 95 34.93 2.48 3.18
CA GLU A 95 35.37 2.68 4.56
C GLU A 95 34.96 1.49 5.45
N LEU A 96 33.75 0.95 5.28
CA LEU A 96 33.28 -0.25 5.98
C LEU A 96 34.17 -1.46 5.67
N ALA A 97 34.50 -1.67 4.38
CA ALA A 97 35.37 -2.77 3.97
C ALA A 97 36.78 -2.64 4.57
N ALA A 98 37.35 -1.43 4.58
CA ALA A 98 38.64 -1.16 5.23
C ALA A 98 38.59 -1.44 6.73
N ASN A 99 37.56 -0.94 7.43
CA ASN A 99 37.40 -1.16 8.87
C ASN A 99 37.23 -2.64 9.23
N LEU A 100 36.57 -3.43 8.36
CA LEU A 100 36.42 -4.87 8.54
C LEU A 100 37.77 -5.60 8.37
N LEU A 101 38.57 -5.21 7.38
CA LEU A 101 39.92 -5.76 7.21
C LEU A 101 40.82 -5.43 8.40
N GLU A 102 40.79 -4.19 8.88
CA GLU A 102 41.49 -3.79 10.10
C GLU A 102 41.01 -4.57 11.33
N LEU A 103 39.71 -4.85 11.45
CA LEU A 103 39.17 -5.68 12.53
C LEU A 103 39.75 -7.10 12.48
N LEU A 104 39.83 -7.70 11.29
CA LEU A 104 40.46 -9.01 11.12
C LEU A 104 41.93 -8.98 11.51
N SER A 105 42.69 -7.96 11.10
CA SER A 105 44.09 -7.78 11.50
C SER A 105 44.25 -7.61 13.01
N VAL A 106 43.41 -6.79 13.65
CA VAL A 106 43.45 -6.58 15.11
C VAL A 106 43.11 -7.86 15.88
N LEU A 107 42.18 -8.68 15.38
CA LEU A 107 41.84 -9.96 16.00
C LEU A 107 43.01 -10.96 15.97
N VAL A 108 43.83 -10.91 14.92
CA VAL A 108 45.04 -11.75 14.80
C VAL A 108 46.17 -11.23 15.68
N ASP A 109 46.47 -9.93 15.64
CA ASP A 109 47.65 -9.37 16.32
C ASP A 109 47.40 -9.04 17.80
N LYS A 110 46.27 -8.41 18.12
CA LYS A 110 45.95 -7.84 19.45
C LYS A 110 44.44 -7.92 19.73
N PRO A 111 43.93 -9.09 20.12
CA PRO A 111 42.49 -9.30 20.28
C PRO A 111 41.87 -8.42 21.37
N SER A 112 42.64 -7.85 22.31
CA SER A 112 42.12 -6.95 23.34
C SER A 112 41.55 -5.63 22.82
N MET A 113 41.94 -5.21 21.61
CA MET A 113 41.53 -3.92 21.02
C MET A 113 40.30 -4.02 20.10
N TRP A 114 39.66 -5.20 20.01
CA TRP A 114 38.52 -5.44 19.11
C TRP A 114 37.35 -4.47 19.32
N ALA A 115 37.07 -4.10 20.57
CA ALA A 115 35.89 -3.30 20.93
C ALA A 115 35.90 -1.92 20.25
N ARG A 116 37.06 -1.25 20.20
CA ARG A 116 37.21 0.05 19.54
C ARG A 116 36.96 -0.04 18.04
N GLN A 117 37.42 -1.11 17.41
CA GLN A 117 37.25 -1.30 15.97
C GLN A 117 35.81 -1.68 15.59
N VAL A 118 35.11 -2.40 16.48
CA VAL A 118 33.67 -2.65 16.35
C VAL A 118 32.87 -1.37 16.52
N GLU A 119 33.27 -0.47 17.41
CA GLU A 119 32.62 0.84 17.56
C GLU A 119 32.78 1.69 16.28
N ASN A 120 33.97 1.71 15.68
CA ASN A 120 34.23 2.37 14.40
C ASN A 120 33.35 1.79 13.28
N THR A 121 33.30 0.48 13.16
CA THR A 121 32.43 -0.22 12.18
C THR A 121 30.95 0.14 12.42
N SER A 122 30.51 0.15 13.67
CA SER A 122 29.14 0.52 14.05
C SER A 122 28.82 1.97 13.70
N ALA A 123 29.80 2.89 13.84
CA ALA A 123 29.63 4.29 13.45
C ALA A 123 29.44 4.44 11.93
N VAL A 124 30.19 3.70 11.11
CA VAL A 124 30.00 3.69 9.65
C VAL A 124 28.61 3.17 9.28
N LEU A 125 28.17 2.07 9.89
CA LEU A 125 26.84 1.50 9.64
C LEU A 125 25.69 2.45 10.04
N ARG A 126 25.80 3.14 11.19
CA ARG A 126 24.82 4.18 11.58
C ARG A 126 24.75 5.31 10.56
N ASN A 127 25.88 5.75 10.03
CA ASN A 127 25.94 6.78 8.98
C ASN A 127 25.28 6.29 7.67
N MET A 128 25.56 5.06 7.24
CA MET A 128 24.93 4.47 6.06
C MET A 128 23.41 4.36 6.24
N GLN A 129 22.95 3.89 7.41
CA GLN A 129 21.52 3.81 7.71
C GLN A 129 20.84 5.19 7.68
N HIS A 130 21.51 6.20 8.22
CA HIS A 130 21.00 7.57 8.19
C HIS A 130 20.89 8.10 6.75
N LEU A 131 21.90 7.90 5.90
CA LEU A 131 21.81 8.23 4.48
C LEU A 131 20.67 7.50 3.77
N CYS A 132 20.50 6.20 4.01
CA CYS A 132 19.37 5.44 3.45
C CYS A 132 18.03 6.01 3.89
N ASN A 133 17.91 6.44 5.14
CA ASN A 133 16.68 7.04 5.64
C ASN A 133 16.42 8.42 4.99
N LEU A 134 17.46 9.22 4.72
CA LEU A 134 17.35 10.49 3.99
C LEU A 134 16.89 10.28 2.53
N ILE A 135 17.23 9.15 1.90
CA ILE A 135 16.81 8.83 0.53
C ILE A 135 15.34 8.40 0.45
N ARG A 136 14.76 7.86 1.52
CA ARG A 136 13.39 7.28 1.50
C ARG A 136 12.31 8.22 0.92
N PRO A 137 12.26 9.52 1.27
CA PRO A 137 11.26 10.42 0.68
C PRO A 137 11.44 10.60 -0.83
N VAL A 138 12.70 10.65 -1.32
CA VAL A 138 12.99 10.73 -2.76
C VAL A 138 12.55 9.44 -3.45
N GLN A 139 12.87 8.29 -2.86
CA GLN A 139 12.46 6.98 -3.36
C GLN A 139 10.94 6.85 -3.41
N ALA A 140 10.22 7.21 -2.36
CA ALA A 140 8.76 7.14 -2.32
C ALA A 140 8.11 7.97 -3.45
N ARG A 141 8.64 9.16 -3.73
CA ARG A 141 8.20 9.98 -4.87
C ARG A 141 8.47 9.30 -6.20
N GLN A 142 9.65 8.72 -6.39
CA GLN A 142 10.00 8.00 -7.61
C GLN A 142 9.12 6.75 -7.81
N THR A 143 8.83 6.01 -6.73
CA THR A 143 7.90 4.89 -6.75
C THR A 143 6.51 5.34 -7.17
N LEU A 144 6.00 6.44 -6.61
CA LEU A 144 4.69 7.00 -6.99
C LEU A 144 4.66 7.37 -8.47
N VAL A 145 5.68 8.06 -8.97
CA VAL A 145 5.79 8.41 -10.40
C VAL A 145 5.77 7.16 -11.28
N HIS A 146 6.51 6.12 -10.89
CA HIS A 146 6.54 4.85 -11.62
C HIS A 146 5.16 4.17 -11.63
N THR A 147 4.49 4.09 -10.49
CA THR A 147 3.14 3.52 -10.39
C THR A 147 2.13 4.28 -11.25
N LEU A 148 2.14 5.61 -11.20
CA LEU A 148 1.25 6.42 -12.04
C LEU A 148 1.54 6.29 -13.54
N ALA A 149 2.82 6.17 -13.91
CA ALA A 149 3.19 5.94 -15.30
C ALA A 149 2.68 4.59 -15.81
N ALA A 150 2.79 3.54 -14.98
CA ALA A 150 2.25 2.22 -15.30
C ALA A 150 0.73 2.24 -15.44
N GLU A 151 0.02 2.90 -14.52
CA GLU A 151 -1.43 3.04 -14.58
C GLU A 151 -1.89 3.82 -15.83
N LEU A 152 -1.18 4.90 -16.18
CA LEU A 152 -1.48 5.65 -17.41
C LEU A 152 -1.27 4.79 -18.66
N GLN A 153 -0.23 3.96 -18.67
CA GLN A 153 0.03 3.05 -19.78
C GLN A 153 -1.08 2.00 -19.90
N GLU A 154 -1.50 1.38 -18.80
CA GLU A 154 -2.59 0.41 -18.78
C GLU A 154 -3.90 1.04 -19.27
N ARG A 155 -4.26 2.24 -18.79
CA ARG A 155 -5.45 2.97 -19.24
C ARG A 155 -5.40 3.29 -20.73
N ARG A 156 -4.23 3.65 -21.27
CA ARG A 156 -4.05 3.90 -22.70
C ARG A 156 -4.23 2.63 -23.53
N GLN A 157 -3.71 1.50 -23.07
CA GLN A 157 -3.90 0.20 -23.71
C GLN A 157 -5.38 -0.18 -23.71
N ALA A 158 -6.07 -0.07 -22.57
CA ALA A 158 -7.50 -0.35 -22.48
C ALA A 158 -8.36 0.54 -23.41
N VAL A 159 -8.03 1.84 -23.51
CA VAL A 159 -8.72 2.75 -24.45
C VAL A 159 -8.47 2.33 -25.90
N GLN A 160 -7.25 1.91 -26.24
CA GLN A 160 -6.96 1.43 -27.59
C GLN A 160 -7.73 0.15 -27.91
N GLU A 161 -7.75 -0.82 -26.99
CA GLU A 161 -8.53 -2.05 -27.15
C GLU A 161 -10.03 -1.77 -27.31
N LEU A 162 -10.58 -0.81 -26.56
CA LEU A 162 -11.97 -0.39 -26.72
C LEU A 162 -12.23 0.24 -28.09
N ARG A 163 -11.31 1.10 -28.58
CA ARG A 163 -11.42 1.67 -29.92
C ARG A 163 -11.38 0.60 -31.01
N ASP A 164 -10.49 -0.37 -30.87
CA ASP A 164 -10.37 -1.47 -31.82
C ASP A 164 -11.63 -2.33 -31.83
N LYS A 165 -12.22 -2.62 -30.66
CA LYS A 165 -13.50 -3.34 -30.54
C LYS A 165 -14.68 -2.56 -31.12
N VAL A 166 -14.75 -1.24 -30.91
CA VAL A 166 -15.79 -0.40 -31.50
C VAL A 166 -15.67 -0.38 -33.02
N ALA A 167 -14.46 -0.22 -33.56
CA ALA A 167 -14.24 -0.29 -35.00
C ALA A 167 -14.65 -1.65 -35.59
N GLN A 168 -14.33 -2.76 -34.91
CA GLN A 168 -14.79 -4.08 -35.31
C GLN A 168 -16.32 -4.20 -35.28
N ALA A 169 -16.98 -3.71 -34.23
CA ALA A 169 -18.44 -3.71 -34.12
C ALA A 169 -19.09 -2.88 -35.23
N ASP A 170 -18.57 -1.69 -35.54
CA ASP A 170 -19.08 -0.83 -36.61
C ASP A 170 -18.95 -1.52 -37.98
N THR A 171 -17.80 -2.18 -38.25
CA THR A 171 -17.63 -2.94 -39.49
C THR A 171 -18.58 -4.14 -39.60
N ALA A 172 -18.81 -4.86 -38.48
CA ALA A 172 -19.74 -5.98 -38.44
C ALA A 172 -21.19 -5.52 -38.64
N LEU A 173 -21.60 -4.43 -38.00
CA LEU A 173 -22.92 -3.82 -38.17
C LEU A 173 -23.14 -3.35 -39.61
N ALA A 174 -22.14 -2.71 -40.23
CA ALA A 174 -22.22 -2.30 -41.63
C ALA A 174 -22.36 -3.51 -42.57
N ALA A 175 -21.60 -4.59 -42.33
CA ALA A 175 -21.71 -5.82 -43.11
C ALA A 175 -23.11 -6.46 -42.97
N SER A 176 -23.62 -6.61 -41.75
CA SER A 176 -24.96 -7.16 -41.51
C SER A 176 -26.08 -6.28 -42.09
N ALA A 177 -25.93 -4.96 -42.07
CA ALA A 177 -26.89 -4.05 -42.70
C ALA A 177 -26.95 -4.23 -44.22
N VAL A 178 -25.79 -4.45 -44.86
CA VAL A 178 -25.72 -4.77 -46.30
C VAL A 178 -26.37 -6.13 -46.60
N GLU A 179 -26.11 -7.16 -45.79
CA GLU A 179 -26.73 -8.48 -45.94
C GLU A 179 -28.26 -8.44 -45.78
N LEU A 180 -28.77 -7.67 -44.81
CA LEU A 180 -30.22 -7.49 -44.64
C LEU A 180 -30.83 -6.71 -45.81
N ALA A 181 -30.13 -5.70 -46.35
CA ALA A 181 -30.60 -4.95 -47.51
C ALA A 181 -30.67 -5.82 -48.77
N THR A 182 -29.69 -6.70 -49.00
CA THR A 182 -29.71 -7.63 -50.14
C THR A 182 -30.77 -8.71 -49.96
N ALA A 183 -30.94 -9.26 -48.75
CA ALA A 183 -32.01 -10.22 -48.45
C ALA A 183 -33.41 -9.61 -48.63
N ALA A 184 -33.61 -8.37 -48.19
CA ALA A 184 -34.86 -7.63 -48.39
C ALA A 184 -35.13 -7.36 -49.89
N ALA A 185 -34.11 -7.02 -50.67
CA ALA A 185 -34.25 -6.84 -52.12
C ALA A 185 -34.62 -8.15 -52.83
N ALA A 186 -34.01 -9.27 -52.45
CA ALA A 186 -34.33 -10.59 -53.00
C ALA A 186 -35.77 -11.04 -52.66
N LEU A 187 -36.23 -10.81 -51.43
CA LEU A 187 -37.63 -11.07 -51.04
C LEU A 187 -38.63 -10.22 -51.85
N ARG A 188 -38.27 -8.97 -52.16
CA ARG A 188 -39.12 -8.07 -52.95
C ARG A 188 -39.22 -8.53 -54.40
N GLN A 189 -38.11 -8.96 -54.99
CA GLN A 189 -38.10 -9.56 -56.33
C GLN A 189 -38.93 -10.85 -56.39
N ALA A 190 -38.81 -11.73 -55.38
CA ALA A 190 -39.64 -12.94 -55.31
C ALA A 190 -41.14 -12.64 -55.15
N ALA A 191 -41.51 -11.57 -54.43
CA ALA A 191 -42.89 -11.13 -54.29
C ALA A 191 -43.45 -10.54 -55.60
N ASP A 192 -42.65 -9.76 -56.34
CA ASP A 192 -43.03 -9.21 -57.64
C ASP A 192 -43.18 -10.31 -58.70
N GLU A 193 -42.32 -11.35 -58.66
CA GLU A 193 -42.46 -12.54 -59.50
C GLU A 193 -43.74 -13.33 -59.19
N ALA A 194 -44.08 -13.51 -57.91
CA ALA A 194 -45.33 -14.18 -57.51
C ALA A 194 -46.58 -13.40 -57.95
N ALA A 195 -46.56 -12.05 -57.87
CA ALA A 195 -47.66 -11.21 -58.32
C ALA A 195 -47.81 -11.18 -59.86
N GLY A 196 -46.71 -11.32 -60.60
CA GLY A 196 -46.73 -11.43 -62.07
C GLY A 196 -47.36 -12.73 -62.58
N VAL A 197 -47.25 -13.82 -61.82
CA VAL A 197 -47.83 -15.13 -62.18
C VAL A 197 -49.36 -15.15 -62.00
N ASP A 198 -49.90 -14.46 -60.99
CA ASP A 198 -51.36 -14.37 -60.78
C ASP A 198 -52.08 -13.50 -61.83
N LEU A 199 -51.41 -12.47 -62.36
CA LEU A 199 -51.93 -11.67 -63.49
C LEU A 199 -51.89 -12.44 -64.82
N ALA A 200 -50.89 -13.31 -65.03
CA ALA A 200 -50.83 -14.19 -66.18
C ALA A 200 -51.88 -15.31 -66.15
N ALA A 201 -52.28 -15.78 -64.95
CA ALA A 201 -53.30 -16.80 -64.78
C ALA A 201 -54.74 -16.29 -65.02
N ASN A 202 -55.04 -15.01 -64.75
CA ASN A 202 -56.38 -14.42 -64.93
C ASN A 202 -56.65 -13.76 -66.30
N GLY A 203 -55.66 -13.72 -67.21
CA GLY A 203 -55.78 -13.11 -68.54
C GLY A 203 -56.11 -14.07 -69.70
N ALA A 204 -56.36 -15.35 -69.42
CA ALA A 204 -56.59 -16.39 -70.44
C ALA A 204 -58.04 -16.92 -70.49
N GLY A 205 -59.01 -16.13 -69.99
CA GLY A 205 -60.45 -16.42 -70.06
C GLY A 205 -61.14 -15.77 -71.26
#